data_AF-A0A7J0CZG3-F1
#
_entry.id   AF-A0A7J0CZG3-F1
#
_cell.length_a   1.000
_cell.length_b   1.000
_cell.length_c   1.000
_cell.angle_alpha   90.00
_cell.angle_beta   90.00
_cell.angle_gamma   90.00
#
_symmetry.space_group_name_H-M   'P 1'
#
loop_
_entity.id
_entity.type
_entity.pdbx_description
1 polymer ?
#
loop_
_entity_poly.entity_id
_entity_poly.type
_entity_poly.pdbx_seq_one_letter_code
_entity_poly.pdbx_strand_id
1 'polypeptide(L)'
;MGRAVGCWVATGALLFVALPADPDGVGTGVLVAYLLVLVAAAADGARIALRSALGGSWRPVVAVGLGVVLLAVPAGGVVAYGAAQDEAREQMLLDRLAGGDRRVAAAAQQPFGTGKGEYAEALGVYRALDRDHPGSRAAKLVPDRLKAYYDAVSAPYDEKRHCEAVEPLTYLRSLPGTVGKELLGELAGWPDGPLAESLYGCGVSRLGGAGGAPRSWASCCARSPSRRRRSRWGRRSAGGSRSRSRLCGATSRVRPPRCCAVSAPRLPPCRSRASPPCAPTRTRA
;
A
#
# COMPACT_ATOMS: atom_id res chain seq x y z
N MET A 1 -35.25 -55.83 -13.55
CA MET A 1 -34.42 -55.25 -12.47
C MET A 1 -33.43 -54.17 -12.93
N GLY A 2 -32.87 -54.22 -14.14
CA GLY A 2 -31.87 -53.24 -14.60
C GLY A 2 -32.30 -51.75 -14.64
N ARG A 3 -33.60 -51.46 -14.77
CA ARG A 3 -34.10 -50.06 -14.83
C ARG A 3 -34.04 -49.33 -13.48
N ALA A 4 -34.22 -50.06 -12.37
CA ALA A 4 -34.13 -49.49 -11.03
C ALA A 4 -32.67 -49.23 -10.63
N VAL A 5 -31.74 -50.11 -11.03
CA VAL A 5 -30.30 -49.92 -10.85
C VAL A 5 -29.81 -48.71 -11.63
N GLY A 6 -30.27 -48.53 -12.88
CA GLY A 6 -29.96 -47.32 -13.66
C GLY A 6 -30.46 -46.03 -12.99
N CYS A 7 -31.65 -46.05 -12.37
CA CYS A 7 -32.20 -44.91 -11.65
C CYS A 7 -31.41 -44.57 -10.39
N TRP A 8 -30.96 -45.59 -9.65
CA TRP A 8 -30.10 -45.42 -8.47
C TRP A 8 -28.69 -44.95 -8.83
N VAL A 9 -28.11 -45.46 -9.92
CA VAL A 9 -26.81 -45.01 -10.43
C VAL A 9 -26.90 -43.56 -10.93
N ALA A 10 -27.98 -43.20 -11.62
CA ALA A 10 -28.23 -41.82 -12.03
C ALA A 10 -28.38 -40.89 -10.83
N THR A 11 -29.13 -41.31 -9.80
CA THR A 11 -29.32 -40.52 -8.58
C THR A 11 -28.02 -40.40 -7.77
N GLY A 12 -27.26 -41.49 -7.65
CA GLY A 12 -25.95 -41.50 -6.99
C GLY A 12 -24.91 -40.64 -7.70
N ALA A 13 -24.90 -40.66 -9.03
CA ALA A 13 -24.04 -39.78 -9.83
C ALA A 13 -24.45 -38.30 -9.68
N LEU A 14 -25.75 -38.01 -9.63
CA LEU A 14 -26.26 -36.64 -9.44
C LEU A 14 -25.93 -36.10 -8.04
N LEU A 15 -26.06 -36.93 -7.01
CA LEU A 15 -25.59 -36.59 -5.65
C LEU A 15 -24.07 -36.40 -5.60
N PHE A 16 -23.30 -37.26 -6.25
CA PHE A 16 -21.83 -37.18 -6.24
C PHE A 16 -21.30 -35.94 -6.98
N VAL A 17 -22.00 -35.46 -8.01
CA VAL A 17 -21.66 -34.25 -8.77
C VAL A 17 -22.15 -32.97 -8.09
N ALA A 18 -23.23 -33.03 -7.30
CA ALA A 18 -23.74 -31.87 -6.56
C ALA A 18 -23.01 -31.61 -5.24
N LEU A 19 -22.21 -32.57 -4.75
CA LEU A 19 -21.56 -32.49 -3.43
C LEU A 19 -20.15 -31.85 -3.36
N PRO A 20 -19.35 -31.65 -4.42
CA PRO A 20 -18.11 -30.90 -4.29
C PRO A 20 -18.41 -29.42 -4.48
N ALA A 21 -18.94 -28.80 -3.42
CA ALA A 21 -18.94 -27.35 -3.28
C ALA A 21 -17.55 -26.89 -2.84
N ASP A 22 -16.58 -26.96 -3.75
CA ASP A 22 -15.33 -26.22 -3.60
C ASP A 22 -15.52 -24.82 -4.22
N PRO A 23 -15.06 -23.74 -3.55
CA PRO A 23 -15.27 -22.36 -3.97
C PRO A 23 -14.45 -21.95 -5.21
N ASP A 24 -13.59 -22.83 -5.69
CA ASP A 24 -12.81 -22.65 -6.91
C ASP A 24 -13.57 -23.28 -8.08
N GLY A 25 -14.24 -22.42 -8.86
CA GLY A 25 -15.22 -22.80 -9.89
C GLY A 25 -14.90 -24.07 -10.68
N VAL A 26 -15.94 -24.89 -10.85
CA VAL A 26 -15.89 -26.21 -11.50
C VAL A 26 -15.13 -26.13 -12.83
N GLY A 27 -14.04 -26.90 -12.94
CA GLY A 27 -13.19 -26.92 -14.12
C GLY A 27 -14.02 -27.14 -15.39
N THR A 28 -13.78 -26.30 -16.41
CA THR A 28 -14.60 -26.21 -17.63
C THR A 28 -14.81 -27.57 -18.31
N GLY A 29 -13.82 -28.48 -18.20
CA GLY A 29 -13.91 -29.84 -18.72
C GLY A 29 -14.99 -30.71 -18.05
N VAL A 30 -15.23 -30.54 -16.75
CA VAL A 30 -16.28 -31.26 -16.01
C VAL A 30 -17.66 -30.80 -16.46
N LEU A 31 -17.82 -29.49 -16.70
CA LEU A 31 -19.06 -28.93 -17.25
C LEU A 31 -19.35 -29.47 -18.66
N VAL A 32 -18.35 -29.51 -19.53
CA VAL A 32 -18.49 -30.04 -20.91
C VAL A 32 -18.82 -31.53 -20.90
N ALA A 33 -18.16 -32.32 -20.04
CA ALA A 33 -18.46 -33.73 -19.88
C ALA A 33 -19.90 -33.95 -19.37
N TYR A 34 -20.35 -33.17 -18.40
CA TYR A 34 -21.72 -33.23 -17.89
C TYR A 34 -22.76 -32.87 -18.97
N LEU A 35 -22.49 -31.82 -19.77
CA LEU A 35 -23.35 -31.43 -20.89
C LEU A 35 -23.43 -32.53 -21.97
N LEU A 36 -22.30 -33.18 -22.29
CA LEU A 36 -22.26 -34.29 -23.24
C LEU A 36 -23.09 -35.50 -22.75
N VAL A 37 -23.02 -35.81 -21.44
CA VAL A 37 -23.84 -36.87 -20.85
C VAL A 37 -25.32 -36.53 -20.91
N LEU A 38 -25.71 -35.28 -20.63
CA LEU A 38 -27.10 -34.83 -20.76
C LEU A 38 -27.60 -34.90 -22.21
N VAL A 39 -26.79 -34.48 -23.19
CA VAL A 39 -27.14 -34.56 -24.61
C VAL A 39 -27.27 -36.02 -25.06
N ALA A 40 -26.38 -36.90 -24.61
CA ALA A 40 -26.46 -38.34 -24.92
C ALA A 40 -27.73 -38.97 -24.33
N ALA A 41 -28.06 -38.66 -23.08
CA ALA A 41 -29.27 -39.13 -22.42
C ALA A 41 -30.54 -38.60 -23.12
N ALA A 42 -30.53 -37.33 -23.54
CA ALA A 42 -31.62 -36.73 -24.30
C ALA A 42 -31.79 -37.37 -25.69
N ALA A 43 -30.69 -37.66 -26.39
CA ALA A 43 -30.70 -38.33 -27.68
C ALA A 43 -31.23 -39.77 -27.60
N ASP A 44 -30.93 -40.49 -26.51
CA ASP A 44 -31.43 -41.83 -26.26
C ASP A 44 -32.94 -41.82 -25.98
N GLY A 45 -33.39 -40.90 -25.11
CA GLY A 45 -34.82 -40.67 -24.86
C GLY A 45 -35.60 -40.29 -26.14
N ALA A 46 -35.03 -39.43 -26.98
CA ALA A 46 -35.61 -39.05 -28.27
C ALA A 46 -35.70 -40.24 -29.23
N ARG A 47 -34.64 -41.06 -29.33
CA ARG A 47 -34.65 -42.28 -30.17
C ARG A 47 -35.72 -43.28 -29.74
N ILE A 48 -35.91 -43.46 -28.43
CA ILE A 48 -36.93 -44.35 -27.89
C ILE A 48 -38.33 -43.82 -28.21
N ALA A 49 -38.56 -42.51 -28.02
CA ALA A 49 -39.84 -41.86 -28.31
C ALA A 49 -40.21 -41.91 -29.80
N LEU A 50 -39.23 -41.74 -30.69
CA LEU A 50 -39.40 -41.85 -32.15
C LEU A 50 -39.78 -43.27 -32.61
N ARG A 51 -39.31 -44.31 -31.92
CA ARG A 51 -39.67 -45.70 -32.25
C ARG A 51 -41.02 -46.12 -31.70
N SER A 52 -41.45 -45.55 -30.58
CA SER A 52 -42.78 -45.72 -30.02
C SER A 52 -43.74 -44.71 -30.64
N ALA A 53 -44.09 -44.88 -31.92
CA ALA A 53 -45.04 -44.01 -32.61
C ALA A 53 -46.31 -43.80 -31.76
N LEU A 54 -46.44 -42.60 -31.17
CA LEU A 54 -47.52 -42.26 -30.25
C LEU A 54 -48.78 -41.92 -31.04
N GLY A 55 -49.78 -42.80 -31.00
CA GLY A 55 -51.14 -42.49 -31.43
C GLY A 55 -51.79 -41.48 -30.48
N GLY A 56 -51.91 -40.22 -30.90
CA GLY A 56 -52.67 -39.18 -30.21
C GLY A 56 -52.11 -37.77 -30.41
N SER A 57 -52.87 -36.89 -31.08
CA SER A 57 -52.38 -35.60 -31.61
C SER A 57 -51.93 -34.56 -30.58
N TRP A 58 -52.19 -34.76 -29.28
CA TRP A 58 -51.89 -33.78 -28.22
C TRP A 58 -50.63 -34.08 -27.40
N ARG A 59 -50.16 -35.33 -27.39
CA ARG A 59 -48.96 -35.75 -26.64
C ARG A 59 -47.63 -35.12 -27.07
N PRO A 60 -47.35 -34.82 -28.36
CA PRO A 60 -46.06 -34.22 -28.73
C PRO A 60 -45.91 -32.78 -28.22
N VAL A 61 -47.01 -32.02 -28.16
CA VAL A 61 -47.01 -30.63 -27.65
C VAL A 61 -46.65 -30.60 -26.16
N VAL A 62 -47.20 -31.54 -25.38
CA VAL A 62 -46.90 -31.65 -23.93
C VAL A 62 -45.43 -32.02 -23.70
N ALA A 63 -44.87 -32.93 -24.49
CA ALA A 63 -43.47 -33.32 -24.36
C ALA A 63 -42.50 -32.18 -24.68
N VAL A 64 -42.80 -31.38 -25.72
CA VAL A 64 -42.01 -30.19 -26.07
C VAL A 64 -42.13 -29.13 -24.98
N GLY A 65 -43.34 -28.86 -24.48
CA GLY A 65 -43.55 -27.90 -23.38
C GLY A 65 -42.77 -28.29 -22.12
N LEU A 66 -42.78 -29.58 -21.76
CA LEU A 66 -42.05 -30.06 -20.59
C LEU A 66 -40.53 -30.01 -20.79
N GLY A 67 -40.04 -30.25 -22.01
CA GLY A 67 -38.64 -30.08 -22.37
C GLY A 67 -38.17 -28.62 -22.27
N VAL A 68 -39.00 -27.67 -22.72
CA VAL A 68 -38.72 -26.22 -22.58
C VAL A 68 -38.71 -25.81 -21.12
N VAL A 69 -39.64 -26.30 -20.29
CA VAL A 69 -39.64 -26.04 -18.85
C VAL A 69 -38.39 -26.63 -18.18
N LEU A 70 -38.00 -27.86 -18.54
CA LEU A 70 -36.78 -28.48 -18.02
C LEU A 70 -35.50 -27.74 -18.45
N LEU A 71 -35.51 -27.07 -19.60
CA LEU A 71 -34.38 -26.28 -20.09
C LEU A 71 -34.37 -24.86 -19.50
N ALA A 72 -35.55 -24.32 -19.19
CA ALA A 72 -35.71 -23.02 -18.55
C ALA A 72 -35.20 -23.03 -17.10
N VAL A 73 -35.23 -24.15 -16.39
CA VAL A 73 -34.74 -24.25 -15.01
C VAL A 73 -33.20 -24.08 -14.92
N PRO A 74 -32.36 -24.81 -15.69
CA PRO A 74 -30.92 -24.58 -15.73
C PRO A 74 -30.55 -23.21 -16.29
N ALA A 75 -31.25 -22.75 -17.34
CA ALA A 75 -30.98 -21.45 -17.96
C ALA A 75 -31.35 -20.27 -17.04
N GLY A 76 -32.44 -20.37 -16.29
CA GLY A 76 -32.81 -19.41 -15.25
C GLY A 76 -31.86 -19.46 -14.05
N GLY A 77 -31.42 -20.68 -13.69
CA GLY A 77 -30.47 -20.91 -12.61
C GLY A 77 -29.12 -20.23 -12.84
N VAL A 78 -28.55 -20.30 -14.05
CA VAL A 78 -27.24 -19.67 -14.32
C VAL A 78 -27.29 -18.14 -14.24
N VAL A 79 -28.40 -17.50 -14.64
CA VAL A 79 -28.55 -16.04 -14.55
C VAL A 79 -28.73 -15.59 -13.11
N ALA A 80 -29.59 -16.28 -12.35
CA ALA A 80 -29.82 -15.98 -10.95
C ALA A 80 -28.58 -16.27 -10.08
N TYR A 81 -27.88 -17.37 -10.35
CA TYR A 81 -26.66 -17.75 -9.63
C TYR A 81 -25.48 -16.83 -9.96
N GLY A 82 -25.31 -16.43 -11.22
CA GLY A 82 -24.29 -15.46 -11.62
C GLY A 82 -24.42 -14.14 -10.86
N ALA A 83 -25.65 -13.60 -10.78
CA ALA A 83 -25.93 -12.38 -10.02
C ALA A 83 -25.62 -12.53 -8.52
N ALA A 84 -25.96 -13.68 -7.92
CA ALA A 84 -25.63 -13.95 -6.51
C ALA A 84 -24.12 -14.10 -6.28
N GLN A 85 -23.41 -14.71 -7.22
CA GLN A 85 -21.97 -14.94 -7.13
C GLN A 85 -21.18 -13.63 -7.30
N ASP A 86 -21.62 -12.74 -8.19
CA ASP A 86 -21.01 -11.42 -8.37
C ASP A 86 -21.17 -10.55 -7.12
N GLU A 87 -22.35 -10.55 -6.50
CA GLU A 87 -22.56 -9.82 -5.24
C GLU A 87 -21.68 -10.41 -4.12
N ALA A 88 -21.59 -11.74 -4.00
CA ALA A 88 -20.75 -12.38 -2.99
C ALA A 88 -19.26 -12.05 -3.16
N ARG A 89 -18.75 -12.03 -4.40
CA ARG A 89 -17.36 -11.63 -4.70
C ARG A 89 -17.10 -10.18 -4.32
N GLU A 90 -18.04 -9.30 -4.67
CA GLU A 90 -17.88 -7.88 -4.41
C GLU A 90 -17.91 -7.57 -2.90
N GLN A 91 -18.74 -8.26 -2.13
CA GLN A 91 -18.73 -8.17 -0.66
C GLN A 91 -17.38 -8.63 -0.07
N MET A 92 -16.81 -9.72 -0.58
CA MET A 92 -15.50 -10.18 -0.13
C MET A 92 -14.38 -9.15 -0.41
N LEU A 93 -14.43 -8.44 -1.54
CA LEU A 93 -13.50 -7.37 -1.86
C LEU A 93 -13.67 -6.16 -0.94
N LEU A 94 -14.91 -5.80 -0.61
CA LEU A 94 -15.22 -4.73 0.35
C LEU A 94 -14.75 -5.09 1.76
N ASP A 95 -14.93 -6.33 2.20
CA ASP A 95 -14.42 -6.82 3.48
C ASP A 95 -12.88 -6.79 3.53
N ARG A 96 -12.23 -7.10 2.40
CA ARG A 96 -10.78 -6.99 2.29
C ARG A 96 -10.32 -5.54 2.38
N LEU A 97 -11.02 -4.61 1.72
CA LEU A 97 -10.78 -3.17 1.83
C LEU A 97 -10.94 -2.69 3.28
N ALA A 98 -12.03 -3.07 3.94
CA ALA A 98 -12.28 -2.77 5.35
C ALA A 98 -11.24 -3.40 6.28
N GLY A 99 -10.68 -4.55 5.90
CA GLY A 99 -9.52 -5.16 6.57
C GLY A 99 -8.26 -4.30 6.48
N GLY A 100 -8.03 -3.61 5.36
CA GLY A 100 -6.97 -2.60 5.23
C GLY A 100 -7.21 -1.41 6.15
N ASP A 101 -8.43 -0.86 6.13
CA ASP A 101 -8.80 0.31 6.95
C ASP A 101 -8.67 0.03 8.45
N ARG A 102 -9.02 -1.18 8.90
CA ARG A 102 -8.84 -1.59 10.30
C ARG A 102 -7.37 -1.61 10.72
N ARG A 103 -6.46 -2.00 9.83
CA ARG A 103 -5.01 -1.94 10.10
C ARG A 103 -4.53 -0.50 10.21
N VAL A 104 -4.96 0.39 9.32
CA VAL A 104 -4.67 1.83 9.40
C VAL A 104 -5.16 2.41 10.73
N ALA A 105 -6.40 2.09 11.12
CA ALA A 105 -6.97 2.54 12.38
C ALA A 105 -6.21 2.00 13.61
N ALA A 106 -5.81 0.72 13.58
CA ALA A 106 -5.01 0.13 14.66
C ALA A 106 -3.60 0.75 14.74
N ALA A 107 -2.97 1.01 13.59
CA ALA A 107 -1.66 1.64 13.50
C ALA A 107 -1.69 3.09 14.02
N ALA A 108 -2.77 3.83 13.74
CA ALA A 108 -2.94 5.21 14.18
C ALA A 108 -3.02 5.37 15.72
N GLN A 109 -3.33 4.30 16.45
CA GLN A 109 -3.32 4.30 17.93
C GLN A 109 -1.92 4.13 18.52
N GLN A 110 -0.90 3.94 17.69
CA GLN A 110 0.46 3.64 18.12
C GLN A 110 1.45 4.68 17.55
N PRO A 111 2.64 4.83 18.15
CA PRO A 111 3.72 5.60 17.54
C PRO A 111 4.05 5.05 16.15
N PHE A 112 4.30 5.95 15.19
CA PHE A 112 4.49 5.60 13.78
C PHE A 112 5.50 4.47 13.55
N GLY A 113 6.64 4.50 14.25
CA GLY A 113 7.67 3.46 14.13
C GLY A 113 7.18 2.04 14.47
N THR A 114 6.26 1.91 15.42
CA THR A 114 5.63 0.61 15.79
C THR A 114 4.54 0.22 14.79
N GLY A 115 3.70 1.17 14.39
CA GLY A 115 2.58 0.94 13.45
C GLY A 115 2.99 0.84 11.98
N LYS A 116 4.25 1.11 11.63
CA LYS A 116 4.73 1.16 10.23
C LYS A 116 4.45 -0.11 9.44
N GLY A 117 4.54 -1.28 10.07
CA GLY A 117 4.23 -2.57 9.42
C GLY A 117 2.77 -2.65 8.98
N GLU A 118 1.85 -2.27 9.88
CA GLU A 118 0.41 -2.26 9.62
C GLU A 118 0.03 -1.30 8.49
N TYR A 119 0.66 -0.12 8.46
CA TYR A 119 0.50 0.83 7.34
C TYR A 119 0.98 0.24 6.00
N ALA A 120 2.13 -0.43 5.99
CA ALA A 120 2.65 -1.06 4.78
C ALA A 120 1.74 -2.21 4.29
N GLU A 121 1.20 -3.02 5.20
CA GLU A 121 0.23 -4.07 4.86
C GLU A 121 -1.07 -3.50 4.29
N ALA A 122 -1.63 -2.47 4.92
CA ALA A 122 -2.84 -1.80 4.42
C ALA A 122 -2.64 -1.26 3.00
N LEU A 123 -1.48 -0.65 2.74
CA LEU A 123 -1.13 -0.16 1.41
C LEU A 123 -1.00 -1.29 0.38
N GLY A 124 -0.50 -2.45 0.80
CA GLY A 124 -0.47 -3.67 -0.01
C GLY A 124 -1.87 -4.12 -0.43
N VAL A 125 -2.85 -4.05 0.48
CA VAL A 125 -4.25 -4.37 0.18
C VAL A 125 -4.84 -3.40 -0.85
N TYR A 126 -4.66 -2.09 -0.66
CA TYR A 126 -5.17 -1.07 -1.59
C TYR A 126 -4.62 -1.25 -3.00
N ARG A 127 -3.30 -1.50 -3.11
CA ARG A 127 -2.65 -1.77 -4.40
C ARG A 127 -3.14 -3.05 -5.06
N ALA A 128 -3.33 -4.12 -4.28
CA ALA A 128 -3.84 -5.37 -4.82
C ALA A 128 -5.28 -5.19 -5.35
N LEU A 129 -6.13 -4.44 -4.66
CA LEU A 129 -7.48 -4.15 -5.12
C LEU A 129 -7.49 -3.34 -6.42
N ASP A 130 -6.68 -2.29 -6.52
CA ASP A 130 -6.59 -1.46 -7.72
C ASP A 130 -6.00 -2.24 -8.92
N ARG A 131 -4.92 -2.99 -8.71
CA ARG A 131 -4.24 -3.72 -9.79
C ARG A 131 -4.99 -4.98 -10.22
N ASP A 132 -5.46 -5.78 -9.26
CA ASP A 132 -6.02 -7.10 -9.54
C ASP A 132 -7.53 -7.00 -9.85
N HIS A 133 -8.22 -5.95 -9.37
CA HIS A 133 -9.67 -5.76 -9.53
C HIS A 133 -10.12 -4.32 -9.85
N PRO A 134 -9.56 -3.64 -10.88
CA PRO A 134 -9.80 -2.21 -11.16
C PRO A 134 -11.27 -1.84 -11.43
N GLY A 135 -12.09 -2.80 -11.88
CA GLY A 135 -13.51 -2.59 -12.18
C GLY A 135 -14.45 -2.73 -10.97
N SER A 136 -13.95 -3.23 -9.84
CA SER A 136 -14.77 -3.51 -8.64
C SER A 136 -15.25 -2.22 -7.95
N ARG A 137 -16.35 -2.30 -7.20
CA ARG A 137 -16.78 -1.23 -6.30
C ARG A 137 -15.72 -0.96 -5.23
N ALA A 138 -15.04 -2.01 -4.74
CA ALA A 138 -13.94 -1.86 -3.79
C ALA A 138 -12.78 -1.03 -4.36
N ALA A 139 -12.33 -1.29 -5.59
CA ALA A 139 -11.27 -0.53 -6.23
C ALA A 139 -11.64 0.94 -6.44
N LYS A 140 -12.90 1.24 -6.77
CA LYS A 140 -13.39 2.63 -6.91
C LYS A 140 -13.30 3.44 -5.61
N LEU A 141 -13.31 2.77 -4.45
CA LEU A 141 -13.16 3.42 -3.15
C LEU A 141 -11.69 3.62 -2.73
N VAL A 142 -10.73 2.98 -3.41
CA VAL A 142 -9.31 3.04 -3.05
C VAL A 142 -8.76 4.47 -3.02
N PRO A 143 -9.05 5.39 -3.96
CA PRO A 143 -8.57 6.76 -3.90
C PRO A 143 -9.00 7.50 -2.61
N ASP A 144 -10.26 7.32 -2.19
CA ASP A 144 -10.78 7.91 -0.95
C ASP A 144 -10.12 7.29 0.28
N ARG A 145 -9.89 5.96 0.28
CA ARG A 145 -9.15 5.29 1.37
C ARG A 145 -7.69 5.71 1.44
N LEU A 146 -7.05 5.97 0.31
CA LEU A 146 -5.68 6.50 0.26
C LEU A 146 -5.61 7.91 0.84
N LYS A 147 -6.63 8.76 0.62
CA LYS A 147 -6.73 10.06 1.30
C LYS A 147 -6.82 9.89 2.81
N ALA A 148 -7.72 9.04 3.30
CA ALA A 148 -7.85 8.76 4.72
C ALA A 148 -6.56 8.15 5.33
N TYR A 149 -5.83 7.34 4.56
CA TYR A 149 -4.52 6.81 4.95
C TYR A 149 -3.49 7.94 5.11
N TYR A 150 -3.42 8.88 4.17
CA TYR A 150 -2.51 10.03 4.27
C TYR A 150 -2.85 10.87 5.50
N ASP A 151 -4.13 11.17 5.72
CA ASP A 151 -4.61 11.93 6.89
C ASP A 151 -4.24 11.21 8.20
N ALA A 152 -4.40 9.88 8.27
CA ALA A 152 -4.06 9.10 9.46
C ALA A 152 -2.54 9.10 9.74
N VAL A 153 -1.71 8.98 8.70
CA VAL A 153 -0.25 8.99 8.84
C VAL A 153 0.25 10.40 9.17
N SER A 154 -0.40 11.45 8.64
CA SER A 154 -0.04 12.83 8.91
C SER A 154 -0.65 13.42 10.18
N ALA A 155 -1.46 12.68 10.94
CA ALA A 155 -2.10 13.18 12.16
C ALA A 155 -1.16 13.96 13.12
N PRO A 156 0.11 13.54 13.36
CA PRO A 156 1.02 14.34 14.19
C PRO A 156 1.33 15.74 13.64
N TYR A 157 1.31 15.92 12.32
CA TYR A 157 1.47 17.22 11.68
C TYR A 157 0.25 18.12 11.92
N ASP A 158 -0.95 17.57 11.80
CA ASP A 158 -2.21 18.28 12.02
C ASP A 158 -2.34 18.71 13.49
N GLU A 159 -1.86 17.86 14.41
CA GLU A 159 -1.73 18.14 15.85
C GLU A 159 -0.58 19.11 16.20
N LYS A 160 0.15 19.65 15.21
CA LYS A 160 1.31 20.55 15.40
C LYS A 160 2.48 19.93 16.17
N ARG A 161 2.57 18.60 16.22
CA ARG A 161 3.70 17.85 16.79
C ARG A 161 4.80 17.71 15.75
N HIS A 162 5.37 18.84 15.35
CA HIS A 162 6.30 18.96 14.23
C HIS A 162 7.49 17.99 14.27
N CYS A 163 8.09 17.75 15.44
CA CYS A 163 9.20 16.79 15.55
C CYS A 163 8.78 15.34 15.32
N GLU A 164 7.57 14.97 15.71
CA GLU A 164 7.03 13.62 15.57
C GLU A 164 6.49 13.37 14.16
N ALA A 165 6.08 14.43 13.47
CA ALA A 165 5.60 14.40 12.10
C ALA A 165 6.72 14.13 11.05
N VAL A 166 7.99 14.35 11.39
CA VAL A 166 9.09 14.22 10.42
C VAL A 166 9.19 12.81 9.83
N GLU A 167 9.15 11.78 10.68
CA GLU A 167 9.25 10.39 10.26
C GLU A 167 8.07 9.93 9.38
N PRO A 168 6.80 10.09 9.79
CA PRO A 168 5.66 9.70 8.96
C PRO A 168 5.60 10.49 7.63
N LEU A 169 5.87 11.79 7.63
CA LEU A 169 5.89 12.59 6.40
C LEU A 169 7.01 12.16 5.44
N THR A 170 8.17 11.77 5.98
CA THR A 170 9.27 11.21 5.18
C THR A 170 8.86 9.87 4.56
N TYR A 171 8.12 9.04 5.30
CA TYR A 171 7.57 7.81 4.76
C TYR A 171 6.56 8.07 3.64
N LEU A 172 5.61 9.01 3.82
CA LEU A 172 4.65 9.37 2.77
C LEU A 172 5.34 9.84 1.48
N ARG A 173 6.42 10.62 1.59
CA ARG A 173 7.22 11.06 0.44
C ARG A 173 7.84 9.89 -0.36
N SER A 174 8.05 8.73 0.26
CA SER A 174 8.58 7.54 -0.43
C SER A 174 7.53 6.73 -1.19
N LEU A 175 6.25 6.90 -0.86
CA LEU A 175 5.15 6.09 -1.40
C LEU A 175 4.91 6.23 -2.91
N PRO A 176 5.09 7.39 -3.55
CA PRO A 176 4.93 7.50 -5.00
C PRO A 176 5.85 6.56 -5.79
N GLY A 177 7.01 6.20 -5.23
CA GLY A 177 7.94 5.24 -5.83
C GLY A 177 7.50 3.78 -5.69
N THR A 178 6.61 3.46 -4.73
CA THR A 178 6.16 2.08 -4.47
C THR A 178 4.74 1.84 -4.97
N VAL A 179 3.82 2.78 -4.75
CA VAL A 179 2.39 2.67 -5.09
C VAL A 179 2.12 3.06 -6.55
N GLY A 180 2.91 3.98 -7.11
CA GLY A 180 2.66 4.60 -8.42
C GLY A 180 2.06 5.99 -8.27
N LYS A 181 2.45 6.90 -9.16
CA LYS A 181 2.02 8.30 -9.13
C LYS A 181 0.60 8.46 -9.66
N GLU A 182 0.22 7.58 -10.58
CA GLU A 182 -1.07 7.57 -11.26
C GLU A 182 -2.21 7.31 -10.26
N LEU A 183 -2.01 6.36 -9.34
CA LEU A 183 -2.99 6.02 -8.31
C LEU A 183 -3.09 7.11 -7.22
N LEU A 184 -1.98 7.75 -6.89
CA LEU A 184 -1.93 8.78 -5.85
C LEU A 184 -2.38 10.16 -6.35
N GLY A 185 -2.24 10.45 -7.65
CA GLY A 185 -2.58 11.75 -8.22
C GLY A 185 -1.90 12.90 -7.47
N GLU A 186 -2.69 13.83 -6.96
CA GLU A 186 -2.20 15.00 -6.20
C GLU A 186 -1.53 14.62 -4.87
N LEU A 187 -1.88 13.47 -4.26
CA LEU A 187 -1.28 13.03 -2.99
C LEU A 187 0.23 12.74 -3.15
N ALA A 188 0.69 12.48 -4.38
CA ALA A 188 2.10 12.16 -4.62
C ALA A 188 3.07 13.30 -4.27
N GLY A 189 2.62 14.56 -4.39
CA GLY A 189 3.43 15.76 -4.07
C GLY A 189 3.06 16.42 -2.75
N TRP A 190 1.94 16.03 -2.13
CA TRP A 190 1.43 16.65 -0.93
C TRP A 190 2.42 16.68 0.26
N PRO A 191 3.21 15.61 0.56
CA PRO A 191 4.06 15.58 1.75
C PRO A 191 5.19 16.62 1.77
N ASP A 192 5.62 17.16 0.63
CA ASP A 192 6.80 18.03 0.56
C ASP A 192 6.63 19.35 1.33
N GLY A 193 5.43 19.95 1.28
CA GLY A 193 5.11 21.17 2.03
C GLY A 193 5.07 20.96 3.55
N PRO A 194 4.21 20.05 4.06
CA PRO A 194 4.14 19.70 5.48
C PRO A 194 5.46 19.23 6.07
N LEU A 195 6.29 18.53 5.29
CA LEU A 195 7.61 18.08 5.74
C LEU A 195 8.56 19.24 5.95
N ALA A 196 8.59 20.21 5.02
CA ALA A 196 9.42 21.41 5.18
C ALA A 196 9.01 22.21 6.44
N GLU A 197 7.70 22.41 6.64
CA GLU A 197 7.17 23.10 7.82
C GLU A 197 7.51 22.35 9.12
N SER A 198 7.37 21.03 9.13
CA SER A 198 7.68 20.19 10.29
C SER A 198 9.16 20.21 10.67
N LEU A 199 10.05 20.16 9.66
CA LEU A 199 11.50 20.26 9.87
C LEU A 199 11.89 21.63 10.44
N TYR A 200 11.30 22.71 9.90
CA TYR A 200 11.51 24.05 10.41
C TYR A 200 10.99 24.21 11.85
N GLY A 201 9.73 23.85 12.09
CA GLY A 201 9.09 23.93 13.39
C GLY A 201 9.86 23.15 14.46
N CYS A 202 10.25 21.90 14.16
CA CYS A 202 11.05 21.10 15.08
C CYS A 202 12.42 21.75 15.39
N GLY A 203 13.08 22.32 14.38
CA GLY A 203 14.36 23.01 14.54
C GLY A 203 14.25 24.25 15.44
N VAL A 204 13.23 25.08 15.22
CA VAL A 204 13.00 26.29 16.03
C VAL A 204 12.64 25.94 17.48
N SER A 205 11.82 24.93 17.71
CA SER A 205 11.48 24.49 19.08
C SER A 205 12.71 24.03 19.88
N ARG A 206 13.68 23.36 19.23
CA ARG A 206 14.95 22.97 19.89
C ARG A 206 15.83 24.17 20.23
N LEU A 207 15.81 25.21 19.40
CA LEU A 207 16.58 26.43 19.65
C LEU A 207 15.93 27.29 20.75
N GLY A 208 14.60 27.36 20.81
CA GLY A 208 13.86 28.07 21.86
C GLY A 208 13.87 27.37 23.22
N GLY A 209 13.92 26.03 23.25
CA GLY A 209 14.07 25.24 24.47
C GLY A 209 15.51 25.20 25.03
N ALA A 210 16.51 25.60 24.24
CA ALA A 210 17.91 25.69 24.65
C ALA A 210 18.19 26.96 25.47
N GLY A 211 17.43 27.20 26.54
CA GLY A 211 17.79 28.15 27.61
C GLY A 211 18.95 27.66 28.49
N GLY A 212 19.47 26.45 28.23
CA GLY A 212 20.60 25.83 28.92
C GLY A 212 21.72 25.44 27.95
N ALA A 213 22.22 26.38 27.14
CA ALA A 213 23.43 26.12 26.37
C ALA A 213 24.62 25.91 27.33
N PRO A 214 25.38 24.81 27.26
CA PRO A 214 26.62 24.67 28.02
C PRO A 214 27.57 25.79 27.62
N ARG A 215 28.26 26.36 28.62
CA ARG A 215 29.16 27.54 28.51
C ARG A 215 30.27 27.41 27.44
N SER A 216 30.45 26.24 26.84
CA SER A 216 31.38 26.01 25.72
C SER A 216 30.89 26.55 24.37
N TRP A 217 29.58 26.72 24.15
CA TRP A 217 29.07 27.24 22.87
C TRP A 217 29.13 28.76 22.82
N ALA A 218 28.97 29.41 23.98
CA ALA A 218 29.18 30.86 24.14
C ALA A 218 30.62 31.28 23.79
N SER A 219 31.62 30.41 24.03
CA SER A 219 33.02 30.72 23.70
C SER A 219 33.32 30.60 22.19
N CYS A 220 32.58 29.76 21.45
CA CYS A 220 32.68 29.70 19.99
C CYS A 220 32.03 30.93 19.33
N CYS A 221 30.87 31.39 19.81
CA CYS A 221 30.25 32.63 19.31
C CYS A 221 31.03 33.89 19.72
N ALA A 222 31.69 33.89 20.89
CA ALA A 222 32.51 35.02 21.34
C ALA A 222 33.85 35.17 20.59
N ARG A 223 34.28 34.16 19.82
CA ARG A 223 35.53 34.18 19.03
C ARG A 223 35.28 34.42 17.54
N SER A 224 34.20 35.11 17.19
CA SER A 224 34.10 35.74 15.87
C SER A 224 34.68 37.15 15.96
N PRO A 225 35.86 37.44 15.35
CA PRO A 225 36.41 38.78 15.34
C PRO A 225 35.52 39.63 14.43
N SER A 226 34.59 40.35 15.05
CA SER A 226 33.92 41.47 14.41
C SER A 226 35.00 42.44 13.92
N ARG A 227 35.24 42.44 12.60
CA ARG A 227 36.04 43.48 11.94
C ARG A 227 35.30 44.80 12.15
N ARG A 228 35.66 45.52 13.20
CA ARG A 228 35.33 46.92 13.40
C ARG A 228 35.90 47.71 12.22
N ARG A 229 35.08 47.97 11.19
CA ARG A 229 35.29 49.11 10.28
C ARG A 229 34.64 50.35 10.91
N ARG A 230 35.43 51.00 11.77
CA ARG A 230 35.41 52.46 12.04
C ARG A 230 36.90 52.85 11.89
N SER A 231 37.34 53.89 11.22
CA SER A 231 36.77 55.18 10.85
C SER A 231 37.81 55.88 9.96
N ARG A 232 37.40 56.60 8.89
CA ARG A 232 38.07 57.84 8.44
C ARG A 232 37.29 58.50 7.30
N TRP A 233 36.18 59.15 7.64
CA TRP A 233 35.69 60.28 6.86
C TRP A 233 36.03 61.53 7.65
N GLY A 234 37.21 62.08 7.37
CA GLY A 234 37.67 63.37 7.85
C GLY A 234 37.67 64.34 6.69
N ARG A 235 36.80 65.35 6.77
CA ARG A 235 36.86 66.57 5.96
C ARG A 235 38.23 67.22 6.16
N ARG A 236 38.89 67.60 5.07
CA ARG A 236 39.64 68.86 4.96
C ARG A 236 39.75 69.24 3.50
N SER A 237 39.28 70.44 3.23
CA SER A 237 39.28 71.15 1.96
C SER A 237 40.65 71.74 1.65
N ALA A 238 40.88 71.94 0.35
CA ALA A 238 41.76 72.92 -0.29
C ALA A 238 43.28 72.71 -0.27
N GLY A 239 43.88 72.74 -1.47
CA GLY A 239 45.28 73.17 -1.65
C GLY A 239 46.14 72.35 -2.63
N GLY A 240 45.95 72.56 -3.93
CA GLY A 240 47.05 72.84 -4.86
C GLY A 240 48.18 71.83 -5.11
N SER A 241 48.09 71.20 -6.29
CA SER A 241 49.15 71.15 -7.32
C SER A 241 50.26 70.06 -7.29
N ARG A 242 50.27 69.28 -8.39
CA ARG A 242 51.41 68.70 -9.14
C ARG A 242 52.29 67.69 -8.36
N SER A 243 52.67 66.51 -8.85
CA SER A 243 52.89 66.02 -10.21
C SER A 243 52.97 64.47 -10.20
N ARG A 244 52.87 63.92 -11.41
CA ARG A 244 53.02 62.54 -11.94
C ARG A 244 54.14 61.72 -11.22
N SER A 245 54.15 60.38 -11.11
CA SER A 245 53.91 59.26 -12.05
C SER A 245 53.92 57.94 -11.21
N ARG A 246 53.01 56.96 -11.36
CA ARG A 246 53.15 55.69 -12.13
C ARG A 246 54.59 55.12 -12.16
N LEU A 247 54.92 53.84 -11.93
CA LEU A 247 54.25 52.53 -11.89
C LEU A 247 55.31 51.49 -11.41
N CYS A 248 54.88 50.26 -11.07
CA CYS A 248 55.68 49.03 -10.82
C CYS A 248 56.45 48.98 -9.48
N GLY A 249 56.47 47.91 -8.69
CA GLY A 249 56.15 46.49 -8.88
C GLY A 249 57.28 45.67 -8.25
N ALA A 250 57.02 44.85 -7.22
CA ALA A 250 57.86 43.74 -6.71
C ALA A 250 57.28 43.24 -5.36
N THR A 251 56.55 42.14 -5.31
CA THR A 251 57.03 40.78 -4.92
C THR A 251 57.76 40.70 -3.57
N SER A 252 57.05 40.25 -2.53
CA SER A 252 57.69 39.64 -1.35
C SER A 252 56.87 38.46 -0.81
N ARG A 253 57.57 37.33 -0.74
CA ARG A 253 57.19 35.98 -0.31
C ARG A 253 56.62 35.97 1.12
N VAL A 254 55.62 35.12 1.37
CA VAL A 254 55.34 34.59 2.72
C VAL A 254 55.07 33.09 2.63
N ARG A 255 55.88 32.32 3.38
CA ARG A 255 55.80 30.86 3.56
C ARG A 255 54.51 30.46 4.31
N PRO A 256 53.90 29.30 4.03
CA PRO A 256 52.82 28.76 4.85
C PRO A 256 53.38 28.06 6.11
N PRO A 257 52.79 28.23 7.31
CA PRO A 257 53.00 27.31 8.40
C PRO A 257 52.11 26.07 8.29
N ARG A 258 52.71 24.97 8.74
CA ARG A 258 52.28 23.58 8.72
C ARG A 258 50.95 23.37 9.45
N CYS A 259 50.03 22.63 8.83
CA CYS A 259 48.87 22.05 9.51
C CYS A 259 49.34 20.94 10.47
N CYS A 260 49.00 21.11 11.75
CA CYS A 260 49.11 20.05 12.75
C CYS A 260 48.14 18.92 12.42
N ALA A 261 48.70 17.71 12.37
CA ALA A 261 47.98 16.45 12.41
C ALA A 261 47.19 16.33 13.73
N VAL A 262 45.94 15.89 13.64
CA VAL A 262 45.18 15.37 14.78
C VAL A 262 44.87 13.90 14.50
N SER A 263 45.31 13.09 15.45
CA SER A 263 45.33 11.65 15.52
C SER A 263 43.93 11.02 15.49
N ALA A 264 43.81 9.94 14.72
CA ALA A 264 42.69 9.01 14.78
C ALA A 264 42.77 8.16 16.06
N PRO A 265 41.66 7.96 16.81
CA PRO A 265 41.64 6.97 17.88
C PRO A 265 41.46 5.55 17.31
N ARG A 266 42.37 4.66 17.72
CA ARG A 266 42.33 3.20 17.50
C ARG A 266 41.13 2.61 18.27
N LEU A 267 40.24 1.92 17.58
CA LEU A 267 39.19 1.09 18.17
C LEU A 267 39.80 -0.18 18.79
N PRO A 268 39.36 -0.61 20.00
CA PRO A 268 39.71 -1.92 20.54
C PRO A 268 38.90 -3.05 19.88
N PRO A 269 39.45 -4.29 19.81
CA PRO A 269 38.75 -5.43 19.23
C PRO A 269 37.64 -5.96 20.15
N CYS A 270 36.42 -6.08 19.63
CA CYS A 270 35.31 -6.77 20.30
C CYS A 270 35.57 -8.28 20.35
N ARG A 271 35.74 -8.81 21.56
CA ARG A 271 35.82 -10.25 21.87
C ARG A 271 34.47 -10.72 22.44
N SER A 272 33.80 -11.57 21.65
CA SER A 272 32.93 -12.72 22.02
C SER A 272 31.94 -12.65 23.20
N ARG A 273 30.66 -12.94 22.93
CA ARG A 273 29.75 -13.86 23.69
C ARG A 273 28.45 -14.01 22.88
N ALA A 274 28.26 -15.13 22.17
CA ALA A 274 27.63 -16.36 22.67
C ALA A 274 26.15 -16.15 23.04
N SER A 275 25.27 -16.47 22.09
CA SER A 275 23.86 -16.77 22.29
C SER A 275 23.69 -17.97 23.24
N PRO A 276 22.62 -17.98 24.04
CA PRO A 276 21.87 -19.21 24.26
C PRO A 276 20.41 -19.09 23.76
N PRO A 277 19.81 -20.21 23.29
CA PRO A 277 18.44 -20.24 22.81
C PRO A 277 17.41 -20.20 23.95
N CYS A 278 16.32 -19.47 23.73
CA CYS A 278 15.09 -19.60 24.51
C CYS A 278 14.44 -20.96 24.21
N ALA A 279 14.22 -21.77 25.26
CA ALA A 279 13.27 -22.87 25.23
C ALA A 279 11.96 -22.45 25.95
N PRO A 280 10.78 -22.97 25.53
CA PRO A 280 9.47 -22.60 26.04
C PRO A 280 8.92 -23.57 27.11
N THR A 281 7.68 -23.28 27.57
CA THR A 281 6.71 -24.11 28.35
C THR A 281 6.98 -24.17 29.87
N ARG A 282 6.04 -23.92 30.80
CA ARG A 282 4.75 -24.64 30.99
C ARG A 282 3.93 -24.04 32.18
N THR A 283 2.60 -23.99 31.98
CA THR A 283 1.48 -24.30 32.91
C THR A 283 1.36 -23.77 34.34
N ARG A 284 0.17 -23.16 34.57
CA ARG A 284 -0.83 -23.36 35.65
C ARG A 284 -0.37 -23.36 37.12
N ALA A 285 -0.95 -22.44 37.87
CA ALA A 285 -1.96 -22.76 38.88
C ALA A 285 -3.06 -21.69 38.82
#